data_AF-A0A6P4Z7M4-F1
#
_entry.id   AF-A0A6P4Z7M4-F1
#
_cell.length_a   1.000
_cell.length_b   1.000
_cell.length_c   1.000
_cell.angle_alpha   90.00
_cell.angle_beta   90.00
_cell.angle_gamma   90.00
#
_symmetry.space_group_name_H-M   'P 1'
#
loop_
_entity.id
_entity.type
_entity.pdbx_description
1 polymer ?
#
loop_
_entity_poly.entity_id
_entity_poly.type
_entity_poly.pdbx_seq_one_letter_code
_entity_poly.pdbx_strand_id
1 'polypeptide(L)'
;MASVPGNVVCKFSPAGTSSSTSQRKLFSYNDVVSLSKKQLKGVCRQKNIVDLDHGKAALQVLVCELLGISTTGKGVREKAEPRRKQHGLEPDVLQELGKMTFAWASRLTGFTKQLHKCPEIDDAKVKGYLLDTSCITPEMARKYKLTRSYQLKHMIHSVKFNELPSSVHLCVIKGRCNLSQSTNEDDVKSLFCVLEKERGTPAGGFCSCTAGQSQSCGHIGALLFTVADVISSVGSALPPDATCTDVPCYGGKS
;
A
#
# COMPACT_ATOMS: atom_id res chain seq x y z
N MET A 1 -77.21 -11.02 3.57
CA MET A 1 -76.08 -10.88 4.53
C MET A 1 -75.34 -9.59 4.20
N ALA A 2 -75.38 -8.64 5.15
CA ALA A 2 -74.48 -7.50 5.41
C ALA A 2 -74.09 -6.49 4.30
N SER A 3 -74.73 -5.31 4.39
CA SER A 3 -74.20 -3.92 4.44
C SER A 3 -73.23 -3.33 3.38
N VAL A 4 -73.69 -2.23 2.76
CA VAL A 4 -72.92 -1.10 2.16
C VAL A 4 -72.72 -0.03 3.28
N PRO A 5 -71.60 0.73 3.42
CA PRO A 5 -71.22 1.94 2.63
C PRO A 5 -69.68 2.09 2.47
N GLY A 6 -69.02 3.03 1.79
CA GLY A 6 -69.25 4.42 1.40
C GLY A 6 -67.87 5.12 1.43
N ASN A 7 -67.62 6.08 0.52
CA ASN A 7 -66.38 6.84 0.35
C ASN A 7 -65.81 7.46 1.65
N VAL A 8 -64.47 7.46 1.79
CA VAL A 8 -63.72 8.52 2.50
C VAL A 8 -62.45 8.85 1.73
N VAL A 9 -62.39 10.07 1.20
CA VAL A 9 -61.15 10.76 0.84
C VAL A 9 -60.58 11.36 2.12
N CYS A 10 -59.34 11.02 2.48
CA CYS A 10 -58.53 11.81 3.41
C CYS A 10 -57.05 11.76 3.00
N LYS A 11 -56.50 12.94 2.72
CA LYS A 11 -55.09 13.25 2.51
C LYS A 11 -54.23 12.84 3.70
N PHE A 12 -53.09 12.18 3.46
CA PHE A 12 -51.89 12.29 4.30
C PHE A 12 -50.63 12.16 3.44
N SER A 13 -49.97 13.28 3.18
CA SER A 13 -48.51 13.37 3.25
C SER A 13 -48.23 14.04 4.61
N PRO A 14 -47.23 13.60 5.40
CA PRO A 14 -45.85 13.95 5.08
C PRO A 14 -44.75 12.97 5.56
N ALA A 15 -43.55 13.21 5.03
CA ALA A 15 -42.22 13.03 5.64
C ALA A 15 -41.76 11.62 6.06
N GLY A 16 -40.70 11.14 5.40
CA GLY A 16 -40.01 9.93 5.82
C GLY A 16 -38.81 9.59 4.93
N THR A 17 -37.81 10.44 4.98
CA THR A 17 -36.44 10.28 4.46
C THR A 17 -35.84 8.87 4.59
N SER A 18 -35.15 8.43 3.53
CA SER A 18 -33.82 7.78 3.50
C SER A 18 -33.78 6.67 2.43
N SER A 19 -32.76 6.51 1.58
CA SER A 19 -31.56 7.28 1.28
C SER A 19 -31.05 6.71 -0.06
N SER A 20 -31.48 7.30 -1.18
CA SER A 20 -30.85 7.01 -2.46
C SER A 20 -29.43 7.56 -2.41
N THR A 21 -28.45 6.67 -2.22
CA THR A 21 -27.05 7.04 -2.26
C THR A 21 -26.72 7.35 -3.71
N SER A 22 -26.93 8.62 -4.10
CA SER A 22 -26.56 9.15 -5.39
C SER A 22 -25.08 8.87 -5.60
N GLN A 23 -24.76 7.92 -6.49
CA GLN A 23 -23.39 7.62 -6.89
C GLN A 23 -22.84 8.87 -7.59
N ARG A 24 -22.18 9.76 -6.83
CA ARG A 24 -21.37 10.82 -7.43
C ARG A 24 -20.31 10.16 -8.29
N LYS A 25 -20.42 10.32 -9.60
CA LYS A 25 -19.39 9.88 -10.55
C LYS A 25 -18.17 10.77 -10.32
N LEU A 26 -17.08 10.18 -9.85
CA LEU A 26 -15.79 10.84 -9.65
C LEU A 26 -15.06 10.88 -10.99
N PHE A 27 -14.52 12.03 -11.39
CA PHE A 27 -13.89 12.19 -12.71
C PHE A 27 -12.44 12.67 -12.64
N SER A 28 -11.99 13.18 -11.48
CA SER A 28 -10.66 13.76 -11.32
C SER A 28 -10.01 13.40 -9.98
N TYR A 29 -8.68 13.55 -9.92
CA TYR A 29 -7.92 13.41 -8.68
C TYR A 29 -8.42 14.36 -7.58
N ASN A 30 -8.79 15.59 -7.94
CA ASN A 30 -9.30 16.58 -6.98
C ASN A 30 -10.62 16.11 -6.34
N ASP A 31 -11.48 15.45 -7.11
CA ASP A 31 -12.71 14.86 -6.56
C ASP A 31 -12.37 13.80 -5.51
N VAL A 32 -11.39 12.94 -5.79
CA VAL A 32 -10.94 11.90 -4.85
C VAL A 32 -10.30 12.51 -3.60
N VAL A 33 -9.47 13.55 -3.76
CA VAL A 33 -8.82 14.23 -2.63
C VAL A 33 -9.81 14.86 -1.67
N SER A 34 -10.92 15.38 -2.21
CA SER A 34 -12.00 16.00 -1.43
C SER A 34 -12.77 15.02 -0.54
N LEU A 35 -12.68 13.71 -0.81
CA LEU A 35 -13.37 12.69 -0.04
C LEU A 35 -12.78 12.53 1.37
N SER A 36 -13.66 12.26 2.33
CA SER A 36 -13.26 11.84 3.68
C SER A 36 -12.68 10.41 3.66
N LYS A 37 -11.87 10.09 4.68
CA LYS A 37 -11.31 8.74 4.88
C LYS A 37 -12.41 7.66 4.91
N LYS A 38 -13.57 7.96 5.50
CA LYS A 38 -14.74 7.06 5.55
C LYS A 38 -15.31 6.80 4.16
N GLN A 39 -15.44 7.84 3.33
CA GLN A 39 -15.92 7.71 1.94
C GLN A 39 -14.95 6.91 1.09
N LEU A 40 -13.64 7.18 1.19
CA LEU A 40 -12.61 6.42 0.48
C LEU A 40 -12.65 4.93 0.85
N LYS A 41 -12.73 4.60 2.15
CA LYS A 41 -12.91 3.22 2.62
C LYS A 41 -14.20 2.60 2.05
N GLY A 42 -15.27 3.37 1.93
CA GLY A 42 -16.52 2.93 1.30
C GLY A 42 -16.33 2.49 -0.16
N VAL A 43 -15.62 3.29 -0.96
CA VAL A 43 -15.30 2.95 -2.36
C VAL A 43 -14.41 1.71 -2.43
N CYS A 44 -13.38 1.62 -1.59
CA CYS A 44 -12.49 0.45 -1.54
C CYS A 44 -13.25 -0.84 -1.23
N ARG A 45 -14.21 -0.82 -0.28
CA ARG A 45 -15.08 -1.98 0.03
C ARG A 45 -15.90 -2.43 -1.17
N GLN A 46 -16.49 -1.48 -1.91
CA GLN A 46 -17.25 -1.78 -3.12
C GLN A 46 -16.40 -2.44 -4.22
N LYS A 47 -15.07 -2.27 -4.17
CA LYS A 47 -14.10 -2.86 -5.11
C LYS A 47 -13.35 -4.07 -4.52
N ASN A 48 -13.89 -4.67 -3.46
CA ASN A 48 -13.38 -5.85 -2.78
C ASN A 48 -11.97 -5.68 -2.19
N ILE A 49 -11.59 -4.46 -1.81
CA ILE A 49 -10.36 -4.24 -1.04
C ILE A 49 -10.59 -4.71 0.40
N VAL A 50 -9.69 -5.56 0.87
CA VAL A 50 -9.74 -6.11 2.23
C VAL A 50 -8.89 -5.28 3.18
N ASP A 51 -7.72 -4.84 2.73
CA ASP A 51 -6.83 -3.99 3.51
C ASP A 51 -7.27 -2.52 3.44
N LEU A 52 -7.94 -2.06 4.49
CA LEU A 52 -8.40 -0.69 4.63
C LEU A 52 -7.64 0.08 5.70
N ASP A 53 -6.62 -0.54 6.28
CA ASP A 53 -5.76 0.06 7.29
C ASP A 53 -4.65 0.84 6.59
N HIS A 54 -5.06 1.90 5.91
CA HIS A 54 -4.23 2.80 5.15
C HIS A 54 -4.51 4.23 5.60
N GLY A 55 -3.47 5.08 5.60
CA GLY A 55 -3.64 6.53 5.73
C GLY A 55 -4.50 7.09 4.60
N LYS A 56 -5.13 8.25 4.81
CA LYS A 56 -5.98 8.89 3.81
C LYS A 56 -5.28 9.06 2.45
N ALA A 57 -4.01 9.47 2.43
CA ALA A 57 -3.25 9.64 1.19
C ALA A 57 -3.10 8.32 0.41
N ALA A 58 -2.86 7.22 1.12
CA ALA A 58 -2.77 5.90 0.50
C ALA A 58 -4.11 5.41 -0.04
N LEU A 59 -5.21 5.70 0.66
CA LEU A 59 -6.56 5.41 0.17
C LEU A 59 -6.92 6.25 -1.07
N GLN A 60 -6.44 7.49 -1.18
CA GLN A 60 -6.64 8.31 -2.38
C GLN A 60 -5.95 7.69 -3.60
N VAL A 61 -4.69 7.26 -3.47
CA VAL A 61 -3.96 6.56 -4.54
C VAL A 61 -4.69 5.28 -4.94
N LEU A 62 -5.11 4.49 -3.97
CA LEU A 62 -5.84 3.24 -4.20
C LEU A 62 -7.16 3.47 -4.95
N VAL A 63 -7.96 4.46 -4.54
CA VAL A 63 -9.22 4.80 -5.21
C VAL A 63 -8.95 5.32 -6.63
N CYS A 64 -7.91 6.12 -6.83
CA CYS A 64 -7.55 6.61 -8.16
C CYS A 64 -7.20 5.45 -9.09
N GLU A 65 -6.37 4.51 -8.64
CA GLU A 65 -6.03 3.32 -9.41
C GLU A 65 -7.26 2.47 -9.75
N LEU A 66 -8.13 2.20 -8.76
CA LEU A 66 -9.36 1.41 -8.92
C LEU A 66 -10.37 2.02 -9.91
N LEU A 67 -10.31 3.34 -10.10
CA LEU A 67 -11.20 4.10 -10.98
C LEU A 67 -10.50 4.52 -12.29
N GLY A 68 -9.22 4.18 -12.49
CA GLY A 68 -8.44 4.62 -13.64
C GLY A 68 -8.21 6.13 -13.70
N ILE A 69 -8.24 6.81 -12.56
CA ILE A 69 -8.02 8.26 -12.44
C ILE A 69 -6.52 8.52 -12.30
N SER A 70 -5.96 9.39 -13.13
CA SER A 70 -4.57 9.79 -13.00
C SER A 70 -4.33 10.60 -11.72
N THR A 71 -3.27 10.27 -10.98
CA THR A 71 -2.80 11.02 -9.81
C THR A 71 -1.82 12.14 -10.15
N THR A 72 -1.46 12.33 -11.42
CA THR A 72 -0.63 13.45 -11.88
C THR A 72 -1.50 14.67 -12.18
N GLY A 73 -1.25 15.78 -11.48
CA GLY A 73 -1.92 17.05 -11.77
C GLY A 73 -1.62 17.51 -13.20
N LYS A 74 -2.57 18.23 -13.83
CA LYS A 74 -2.52 18.73 -15.23
C LYS A 74 -1.31 19.63 -15.62
N GLY A 75 -0.25 19.73 -14.80
CA GLY A 75 0.88 20.63 -15.01
C GLY A 75 2.27 20.08 -14.71
N VAL A 76 2.42 18.82 -14.30
CA VAL A 76 3.75 18.22 -14.14
C VAL A 76 4.11 17.52 -15.44
N ARG A 77 5.04 18.12 -16.21
CA ARG A 77 5.75 17.41 -17.28
C ARG A 77 6.25 16.09 -16.68
N GLU A 78 5.79 14.97 -17.23
CA GLU A 78 6.40 13.67 -16.97
C GLU A 78 7.91 13.80 -17.22
N LYS A 79 8.70 13.95 -16.15
CA LYS A 79 9.94 13.19 -16.12
C LYS A 79 9.46 11.78 -15.84
N ALA A 80 9.06 11.07 -16.90
CA ALA A 80 8.67 9.67 -16.81
C ALA A 80 9.80 8.96 -16.08
N GLU A 81 9.60 8.59 -14.81
CA GLU A 81 10.62 7.88 -14.07
C GLU A 81 10.81 6.55 -14.79
N PRO A 82 12.00 6.27 -15.33
CA PRO A 82 12.11 5.22 -16.33
C PRO A 82 11.82 3.87 -15.72
N ARG A 83 10.95 3.12 -16.40
CA ARG A 83 10.55 1.77 -15.98
C ARG A 83 11.80 0.94 -15.71
N ARG A 84 11.78 0.23 -14.58
CA ARG A 84 12.83 -0.70 -14.21
C ARG A 84 13.09 -1.67 -15.36
N LYS A 85 14.36 -1.90 -15.64
CA LYS A 85 14.78 -3.00 -16.49
C LYS A 85 14.52 -4.27 -15.69
N GLN A 86 13.50 -5.06 -16.01
CA GLN A 86 13.25 -6.32 -15.28
C GLN A 86 14.21 -7.43 -15.77
N HIS A 87 15.48 -7.10 -16.01
CA HIS A 87 16.45 -8.01 -16.61
C HIS A 87 16.84 -9.10 -15.61
N GLY A 88 16.83 -10.35 -16.06
CA GLY A 88 17.19 -11.51 -15.23
C GLY A 88 16.07 -12.08 -14.36
N LEU A 89 14.83 -11.60 -14.52
CA LEU A 89 13.64 -12.33 -14.04
C LEU A 89 13.18 -13.30 -15.14
N GLU A 90 12.78 -14.51 -14.72
CA GLU A 90 12.23 -15.51 -15.63
C GLU A 90 10.92 -15.02 -16.29
N PRO A 91 10.60 -15.45 -17.53
CA PRO A 91 9.41 -15.01 -18.24
C PRO A 91 8.10 -15.19 -17.48
N ASP A 92 7.97 -16.28 -16.73
CA ASP A 92 6.77 -16.58 -15.92
C ASP A 92 6.63 -15.58 -14.76
N VAL A 93 7.75 -15.22 -14.13
CA VAL A 93 7.79 -14.18 -13.08
C VAL A 93 7.36 -12.82 -13.64
N LEU A 94 7.84 -12.47 -14.84
CA LEU A 94 7.44 -11.22 -15.52
C LEU A 94 5.95 -11.20 -15.84
N GLN A 95 5.40 -12.33 -16.31
CA GLN A 95 4.00 -12.46 -16.65
C GLN A 95 3.11 -12.33 -15.41
N GLU A 96 3.48 -12.95 -14.29
CA GLU A 96 2.78 -12.80 -13.02
C GLU A 96 2.84 -11.36 -12.50
N LEU A 97 4.04 -10.76 -12.50
CA LEU A 97 4.27 -9.40 -12.01
C LEU A 97 3.50 -8.34 -12.83
N GLY A 98 3.35 -8.55 -14.14
CA GLY A 98 2.57 -7.67 -15.02
C GLY A 98 1.09 -7.54 -14.66
N LYS A 99 0.55 -8.47 -13.86
CA LYS A 99 -0.84 -8.45 -13.36
C LYS A 99 -0.97 -7.80 -11.98
N MET A 100 0.15 -7.50 -11.33
CA MET A 100 0.19 -6.98 -9.97
C MET A 100 0.19 -5.46 -9.95
N THR A 101 -0.58 -4.90 -9.03
CA THR A 101 -0.71 -3.47 -8.81
C THR A 101 -0.84 -3.18 -7.32
N PHE A 102 -0.87 -1.90 -6.92
CA PHE A 102 -1.11 -1.54 -5.53
C PHE A 102 -2.50 -2.01 -5.08
N ALA A 103 -3.53 -1.87 -5.93
CA ALA A 103 -4.87 -2.37 -5.63
C ALA A 103 -4.95 -3.89 -5.56
N TRP A 104 -4.19 -4.63 -6.37
CA TRP A 104 -4.08 -6.07 -6.22
C TRP A 104 -3.48 -6.43 -4.85
N ALA A 105 -2.38 -5.78 -4.46
CA ALA A 105 -1.72 -6.07 -3.19
C ALA A 105 -2.63 -5.77 -1.97
N SER A 106 -3.43 -4.71 -2.03
CA SER A 106 -4.42 -4.38 -0.99
C SER A 106 -5.61 -5.35 -0.90
N ARG A 107 -5.76 -6.31 -1.83
CA ARG A 107 -6.74 -7.41 -1.73
C ARG A 107 -6.19 -8.65 -1.05
N LEU A 108 -4.87 -8.76 -0.91
CA LEU A 108 -4.24 -9.93 -0.34
C LEU A 108 -4.60 -10.08 1.14
N THR A 109 -4.78 -11.32 1.56
CA THR A 109 -5.03 -11.72 2.94
C THR A 109 -3.98 -12.75 3.38
N GLY A 110 -3.91 -13.07 4.66
CA GLY A 110 -2.93 -14.05 5.18
C GLY A 110 -1.54 -13.48 5.47
N PHE A 111 -1.41 -12.16 5.64
CA PHE A 111 -0.16 -11.55 6.08
C PHE A 111 0.19 -11.95 7.52
N THR A 112 1.41 -12.42 7.74
CA THR A 112 1.97 -12.81 9.05
C THR A 112 3.14 -11.92 9.46
N LYS A 113 3.37 -11.76 10.77
CA LYS A 113 4.59 -11.10 11.31
C LYS A 113 5.82 -12.04 11.29
N GLN A 114 5.62 -13.31 10.98
CA GLN A 114 6.67 -14.32 10.96
C GLN A 114 7.49 -14.24 9.67
N LEU A 115 8.65 -13.59 9.73
CA LEU A 115 9.54 -13.41 8.58
C LEU A 115 10.49 -14.58 8.32
N HIS A 116 10.50 -15.62 9.16
CA HIS A 116 11.38 -16.78 8.98
C HIS A 116 11.10 -17.59 7.69
N LYS A 117 9.90 -17.44 7.12
CA LYS A 117 9.53 -18.02 5.81
C LYS A 117 9.84 -17.11 4.64
N CYS A 118 10.23 -15.86 4.90
CA CYS A 118 10.67 -14.96 3.86
C CYS A 118 12.00 -15.46 3.31
N PRO A 119 12.18 -15.50 1.98
CA PRO A 119 13.47 -15.85 1.40
C PRO A 119 14.55 -14.86 1.85
N GLU A 120 15.79 -15.33 1.88
CA GLU A 120 16.93 -14.51 2.29
C GLU A 120 17.21 -13.39 1.29
N ILE A 121 17.21 -12.17 1.79
CA ILE A 121 17.50 -10.95 1.03
C ILE A 121 18.76 -10.33 1.61
N ASP A 122 19.74 -10.09 0.76
CA ASP A 122 20.96 -9.39 1.13
C ASP A 122 21.02 -7.99 0.54
N ASP A 123 21.93 -7.19 1.08
CA ASP A 123 22.22 -5.83 0.65
C ASP A 123 22.55 -5.71 -0.84
N ALA A 124 23.22 -6.71 -1.43
CA ALA A 124 23.62 -6.69 -2.84
C ALA A 124 22.41 -6.83 -3.75
N LYS A 125 21.46 -7.72 -3.43
CA LYS A 125 20.18 -7.87 -4.14
C LYS A 125 19.35 -6.60 -4.05
N VAL A 126 19.27 -5.97 -2.87
CA VAL A 126 18.55 -4.69 -2.70
C VAL A 126 19.20 -3.56 -3.51
N LYS A 127 20.53 -3.45 -3.48
CA LYS A 127 21.27 -2.48 -4.29
C LYS A 127 21.05 -2.73 -5.79
N GLY A 128 21.12 -3.97 -6.23
CA GLY A 128 20.81 -4.38 -7.61
C GLY A 128 19.41 -3.92 -8.01
N TYR A 129 18.39 -4.25 -7.22
CA TYR A 129 17.00 -3.85 -7.45
C TYR A 129 16.84 -2.33 -7.65
N LEU A 130 17.44 -1.53 -6.77
CA LEU A 130 17.29 -0.09 -6.79
C LEU A 130 18.03 0.56 -7.97
N LEU A 131 19.19 0.02 -8.33
CA LEU A 131 20.06 0.59 -9.36
C LEU A 131 19.71 0.13 -10.79
N ASP A 132 18.92 -0.93 -10.94
CA ASP A 132 18.51 -1.54 -12.20
C ASP A 132 17.47 -0.70 -12.99
N THR A 133 17.85 0.54 -13.29
CA THR A 133 17.03 1.51 -14.02
C THR A 133 17.79 2.09 -15.20
N SER A 134 17.08 2.32 -16.30
CA SER A 134 17.65 2.60 -17.62
C SER A 134 18.25 4.00 -17.81
N CYS A 135 18.28 4.84 -16.77
CA CYS A 135 18.30 6.29 -16.96
C CYS A 135 19.04 7.11 -15.89
N ILE A 136 19.51 6.46 -14.84
CA ILE A 136 20.15 7.17 -13.74
C ILE A 136 21.65 7.00 -13.92
N THR A 137 22.40 8.10 -13.94
CA THR A 137 23.86 7.97 -13.84
C THR A 137 24.20 7.23 -12.54
N PRO A 138 25.25 6.39 -12.51
CA PRO A 138 25.58 5.59 -11.32
C PRO A 138 25.69 6.41 -10.03
N GLU A 139 26.10 7.67 -10.12
CA GLU A 139 26.21 8.60 -8.99
C GLU A 139 24.85 9.08 -8.46
N MET A 140 23.93 9.46 -9.34
CA MET A 140 22.57 9.85 -8.96
C MET A 140 21.79 8.66 -8.41
N ALA A 141 22.03 7.45 -8.94
CA ALA A 141 21.38 6.23 -8.48
C ALA A 141 21.86 5.88 -7.06
N ARG A 142 23.16 5.99 -6.80
CA ARG A 142 23.76 5.81 -5.47
C ARG A 142 23.24 6.84 -4.46
N LYS A 143 23.27 8.14 -4.79
CA LYS A 143 22.88 9.21 -3.86
C LYS A 143 21.37 9.29 -3.63
N TYR A 144 20.55 9.16 -4.67
CA TYR A 144 19.10 9.32 -4.53
C TYR A 144 18.41 8.05 -4.06
N LYS A 145 18.74 6.89 -4.61
CA LYS A 145 18.03 5.65 -4.27
C LYS A 145 18.63 4.95 -3.07
N LEU A 146 19.94 4.77 -3.00
CA LEU A 146 20.54 4.05 -1.88
C LEU A 146 20.55 4.91 -0.61
N THR A 147 21.16 6.10 -0.64
CA THR A 147 21.29 6.93 0.58
C THR A 147 19.92 7.28 1.16
N ARG A 148 18.94 7.64 0.33
CA ARG A 148 17.59 7.96 0.83
C ARG A 148 16.90 6.74 1.43
N SER A 149 17.05 5.57 0.81
CA SER A 149 16.49 4.32 1.35
C SER A 149 17.08 3.98 2.72
N TYR A 150 18.40 4.06 2.88
CA TYR A 150 19.04 3.85 4.18
C TYR A 150 18.58 4.86 5.23
N GLN A 151 18.47 6.15 4.87
CA GLN A 151 17.98 7.19 5.78
C GLN A 151 16.55 6.93 6.25
N LEU A 152 15.69 6.33 5.42
CA LEU A 152 14.30 6.06 5.76
C LEU A 152 14.10 4.74 6.53
N LYS A 153 15.14 3.93 6.69
CA LYS A 153 15.06 2.57 7.26
C LYS A 153 14.42 2.53 8.65
N HIS A 154 14.82 3.45 9.53
CA HIS A 154 14.31 3.57 10.91
C HIS A 154 12.84 4.02 10.97
N MET A 155 12.25 4.40 9.85
CA MET A 155 10.87 4.86 9.74
C MET A 155 9.93 3.76 9.24
N ILE A 156 10.48 2.60 8.89
CA ILE A 156 9.74 1.40 8.50
C ILE A 156 9.22 0.68 9.74
N HIS A 157 7.94 0.32 9.72
CA HIS A 157 7.30 -0.43 10.79
C HIS A 157 6.19 -1.34 10.24
N SER A 158 5.62 -2.15 11.14
CA SER A 158 4.49 -3.05 10.84
C SER A 158 4.73 -3.96 9.64
N VAL A 159 5.96 -4.47 9.52
CA VAL A 159 6.38 -5.36 8.45
C VAL A 159 5.66 -6.71 8.60
N LYS A 160 5.11 -7.20 7.49
CA LYS A 160 4.41 -8.48 7.41
C LYS A 160 4.77 -9.20 6.11
N PHE A 161 4.77 -10.51 6.15
CA PHE A 161 5.06 -11.39 5.04
C PHE A 161 3.80 -12.13 4.59
N ASN A 162 3.68 -12.36 3.28
CA ASN A 162 2.67 -13.21 2.67
C ASN A 162 3.37 -14.14 1.69
N GLU A 163 3.27 -15.44 1.95
CA GLU A 163 3.86 -16.47 1.10
C GLU A 163 3.21 -16.53 -0.29
N LEU A 164 2.02 -15.93 -0.45
CA LEU A 164 1.22 -15.94 -1.68
C LEU A 164 1.01 -17.37 -2.19
N PRO A 165 0.12 -18.17 -1.55
CA PRO A 165 -0.09 -19.58 -1.90
C PRO A 165 -0.53 -19.82 -3.36
N SER A 166 -1.13 -18.80 -3.98
CA SER A 166 -1.56 -18.85 -5.38
C SER A 166 -0.43 -18.68 -6.40
N SER A 167 0.80 -18.36 -5.96
CA SER A 167 1.98 -18.23 -6.82
C SER A 167 3.05 -19.22 -6.39
N VAL A 168 3.67 -19.89 -7.35
CA VAL A 168 4.81 -20.78 -7.08
C VAL A 168 6.09 -19.96 -6.91
N HIS A 169 6.24 -18.86 -7.64
CA HIS A 169 7.50 -18.13 -7.74
C HIS A 169 7.59 -16.90 -6.86
N LEU A 170 6.46 -16.30 -6.48
CA LEU A 170 6.44 -14.97 -5.87
C LEU A 170 5.87 -14.97 -4.46
N CYS A 171 6.45 -14.15 -3.58
CA CYS A 171 5.90 -13.80 -2.29
C CYS A 171 5.85 -12.27 -2.12
N VAL A 172 5.14 -11.80 -1.08
CA VAL A 172 4.90 -10.37 -0.87
C VAL A 172 5.26 -9.96 0.55
N ILE A 173 6.00 -8.87 0.68
CA ILE A 173 6.22 -8.17 1.93
C ILE A 173 5.37 -6.91 1.95
N LYS A 174 4.63 -6.70 3.02
CA LYS A 174 3.93 -5.45 3.32
C LYS A 174 4.69 -4.70 4.41
N GLY A 175 4.74 -3.38 4.30
CA GLY A 175 5.24 -2.51 5.35
C GLY A 175 4.55 -1.17 5.38
N ARG A 176 4.85 -0.39 6.41
CA ARG A 176 4.47 1.03 6.51
C ARG A 176 5.68 1.89 6.74
N CYS A 177 5.62 3.13 6.28
CA CYS A 177 6.62 4.15 6.53
C CYS A 177 5.95 5.41 7.07
N ASN A 178 6.29 5.77 8.30
CA ASN A 178 6.00 7.11 8.81
C ASN A 178 6.93 8.10 8.08
N LEU A 179 6.50 9.32 7.78
CA LEU A 179 7.44 10.39 7.40
C LEU A 179 7.93 11.00 8.71
N SER A 180 9.24 11.25 8.87
CA SER A 180 9.91 11.47 10.17
C SER A 180 9.52 12.77 10.88
N GLN A 181 8.54 13.48 10.36
CA GLN A 181 8.01 14.72 10.92
C GLN A 181 6.47 14.76 10.91
N SER A 182 5.79 13.72 10.42
CA SER A 182 4.34 13.66 10.42
C SER A 182 3.86 12.70 11.50
N THR A 183 3.26 13.24 12.55
CA THR A 183 2.43 12.49 13.51
C THR A 183 1.05 12.17 12.93
N ASN A 184 0.77 12.61 11.70
CA ASN A 184 -0.49 12.36 11.03
C ASN A 184 -0.48 10.96 10.41
N GLU A 185 -1.26 10.05 11.02
CA GLU A 185 -1.49 8.70 10.51
C GLU A 185 -2.03 8.68 9.07
N ASP A 186 -2.63 9.79 8.60
CA ASP A 186 -3.12 9.89 7.24
C ASP A 186 -2.03 10.00 6.17
N ASP A 187 -0.81 10.37 6.56
CA ASP A 187 0.34 10.53 5.65
C ASP A 187 1.20 9.28 5.53
N VAL A 188 0.95 8.28 6.38
CA VAL A 188 1.72 7.02 6.45
C VAL A 188 1.69 6.32 5.10
N LYS A 189 2.87 6.02 4.57
CA LYS A 189 3.01 5.35 3.28
C LYS A 189 2.81 3.86 3.45
N SER A 190 1.97 3.29 2.61
CA SER A 190 1.78 1.84 2.52
C SER A 190 2.66 1.29 1.43
N LEU A 191 3.35 0.19 1.75
CA LEU A 191 4.40 -0.39 0.93
C LEU A 191 4.11 -1.87 0.72
N PHE A 192 4.30 -2.32 -0.52
CA PHE A 192 4.30 -3.73 -0.88
C PHE A 192 5.53 -4.01 -1.74
N CYS A 193 6.32 -5.02 -1.39
CA CYS A 193 7.44 -5.51 -2.20
C CYS A 193 7.12 -6.94 -2.63
N VAL A 194 7.37 -7.24 -3.90
CA VAL A 194 7.25 -8.58 -4.47
C VAL A 194 8.65 -9.16 -4.58
N LEU A 195 8.84 -10.37 -4.07
CA LEU A 195 10.10 -11.08 -4.09
C LEU A 195 9.95 -12.43 -4.77
N GLU A 196 11.00 -12.88 -5.43
CA GLU A 196 11.13 -14.26 -5.89
C GLU A 196 11.44 -15.19 -4.70
N LYS A 197 10.64 -16.25 -4.53
CA LYS A 197 10.77 -17.20 -3.42
C LYS A 197 12.09 -17.96 -3.43
N GLU A 198 12.56 -18.36 -4.61
CA GLU A 198 13.75 -19.21 -4.72
C GLU A 198 15.03 -18.46 -4.39
N ARG A 199 15.17 -17.22 -4.88
CA ARG A 199 16.43 -16.47 -4.80
C ARG A 199 16.37 -15.29 -3.83
N GLY A 200 15.19 -14.94 -3.32
CA GLY A 200 14.98 -13.73 -2.50
C GLY A 200 15.22 -12.44 -3.28
N THR A 201 15.21 -12.51 -4.62
CA THR A 201 15.46 -11.36 -5.48
C THR A 201 14.23 -10.47 -5.51
N PRO A 202 14.34 -9.15 -5.24
CA PRO A 202 13.21 -8.25 -5.38
C PRO A 202 12.78 -8.13 -6.85
N ALA A 203 11.52 -8.48 -7.13
CA ALA A 203 10.93 -8.48 -8.46
C ALA A 203 10.20 -7.16 -8.76
N GLY A 204 9.49 -6.62 -7.77
CA GLY A 204 8.75 -5.36 -7.91
C GLY A 204 8.37 -4.72 -6.58
N GLY A 205 7.76 -3.54 -6.66
CA GLY A 205 7.36 -2.78 -5.49
C GLY A 205 6.21 -1.83 -5.79
N PHE A 206 5.37 -1.58 -4.80
CA PHE A 206 4.24 -0.66 -4.89
C PHE A 206 4.22 0.20 -3.63
N CYS A 207 4.31 1.50 -3.82
CA CYS A 207 4.29 2.47 -2.73
C CYS A 207 3.18 3.47 -2.98
N SER A 208 2.49 3.87 -1.91
CA SER A 208 1.47 4.90 -1.97
C SER A 208 2.02 6.33 -2.07
N CYS A 209 3.33 6.52 -2.33
CA CYS A 209 3.89 7.83 -2.63
C CYS A 209 3.75 8.14 -4.13
N THR A 210 3.84 9.42 -4.50
CA THR A 210 3.72 9.87 -5.89
C THR A 210 4.76 9.23 -6.82
N ALA A 211 5.97 8.94 -6.31
CA ALA A 211 7.02 8.24 -7.05
C ALA A 211 6.84 6.70 -7.07
N GLY A 212 5.91 6.14 -6.29
CA GLY A 212 5.72 4.71 -6.10
C GLY A 212 5.26 3.94 -7.34
N GLN A 213 4.85 4.66 -8.39
CA GLN A 213 4.54 4.08 -9.71
C GLN A 213 5.79 3.57 -10.45
N SER A 214 7.00 4.01 -10.06
CA SER A 214 8.28 3.53 -10.63
C SER A 214 8.77 2.21 -10.02
N GLN A 215 8.00 1.64 -9.08
CA GLN A 215 8.28 0.42 -8.33
C GLN A 215 9.54 0.45 -7.44
N SER A 216 10.39 1.48 -7.52
CA SER A 216 11.73 1.50 -6.90
C SER A 216 12.01 2.77 -6.08
N CYS A 217 10.98 3.38 -5.50
CA CYS A 217 11.14 4.59 -4.69
C CYS A 217 11.95 4.32 -3.40
N GLY A 218 12.47 5.37 -2.78
CA GLY A 218 13.28 5.26 -1.56
C GLY A 218 12.57 4.54 -0.39
N HIS A 219 11.24 4.58 -0.31
CA HIS A 219 10.50 3.83 0.73
C HIS A 219 10.52 2.32 0.49
N ILE A 220 10.46 1.88 -0.78
CA ILE A 220 10.59 0.46 -1.14
C ILE A 220 11.98 -0.04 -0.79
N GLY A 221 13.02 0.74 -1.13
CA GLY A 221 14.39 0.41 -0.73
C GLY A 221 14.57 0.35 0.77
N ALA A 222 13.97 1.28 1.52
CA ALA A 222 14.02 1.26 2.99
C ALA A 222 13.39 -0.01 3.56
N LEU A 223 12.21 -0.41 3.07
CA LEU A 223 11.56 -1.65 3.47
C LEU A 223 12.43 -2.88 3.19
N LEU A 224 13.03 -2.95 2.00
CA LEU A 224 13.90 -4.06 1.61
C LEU A 224 15.15 -4.13 2.50
N PHE A 225 15.81 -3.01 2.79
CA PHE A 225 16.94 -2.97 3.73
C PHE A 225 16.52 -3.34 5.16
N THR A 226 15.34 -2.93 5.63
CA THR A 226 14.84 -3.32 6.96
C THR A 226 14.61 -4.83 7.03
N VAL A 227 14.04 -5.43 5.99
CA VAL A 227 13.83 -6.89 5.93
C VAL A 227 15.16 -7.63 5.90
N ALA A 228 16.12 -7.18 5.08
CA ALA A 228 17.45 -7.77 5.00
C ALA A 228 18.13 -7.80 6.38
N ASP A 229 18.06 -6.70 7.15
CA ASP A 229 18.57 -6.67 8.52
C ASP A 229 17.85 -7.66 9.43
N VAL A 230 16.51 -7.66 9.43
CA VAL A 230 15.73 -8.50 10.35
C VAL A 230 15.98 -9.99 10.08
N ILE A 231 16.10 -10.38 8.80
CA ILE A 231 16.41 -11.76 8.41
C ILE A 231 17.86 -12.10 8.77
N SER A 232 18.80 -11.21 8.50
CA SER A 232 20.22 -11.42 8.87
C SER A 232 20.44 -11.44 10.39
N SER A 233 19.56 -10.75 11.13
CA SER A 233 19.64 -10.66 12.59
C SER A 233 18.86 -11.74 13.32
N VAL A 234 18.27 -12.76 12.64
CA VAL A 234 17.44 -13.80 13.27
C VAL A 234 18.15 -14.36 14.51
N GLY A 235 17.65 -13.87 15.65
CA GLY A 235 18.34 -13.70 16.94
C GLY A 235 17.77 -12.47 17.67
N SER A 236 17.45 -11.41 16.93
CA SER A 236 16.84 -10.16 17.40
C SER A 236 15.44 -10.01 16.82
N ALA A 237 14.43 -9.92 17.68
CA ALA A 237 13.04 -9.66 17.30
C ALA A 237 12.91 -8.39 16.44
N LEU A 238 11.83 -8.32 15.64
CA LEU A 238 11.43 -7.11 14.93
C LEU A 238 11.54 -5.89 15.87
N PRO A 239 12.04 -4.73 15.41
CA PRO A 239 12.00 -3.52 16.23
C PRO A 239 10.55 -3.31 16.69
N PRO A 240 10.32 -3.08 18.00
CA PRO A 240 8.98 -2.99 18.54
C PRO A 240 8.18 -1.95 17.76
N ASP A 241 6.92 -2.30 17.41
CA ASP A 241 6.00 -1.36 16.77
C ASP A 241 5.94 -0.11 17.66
N ALA A 242 6.55 1.01 17.24
CA ALA A 242 6.68 2.25 18.02
C ALA A 242 5.31 2.93 18.32
N THR A 243 4.20 2.28 17.97
CA THR A 243 2.83 2.73 18.20
C THR A 243 2.03 1.78 19.11
N CYS A 244 2.64 0.74 19.69
CA CYS A 244 1.96 -0.11 20.67
C CYS A 244 2.22 0.42 22.09
N THR A 245 1.47 1.44 22.50
CA THR A 245 1.33 1.80 23.92
C THR A 245 0.25 0.91 24.55
N ASP A 246 0.52 -0.40 24.66
CA ASP A 246 -0.24 -1.30 25.54
C ASP A 246 0.63 -1.72 26.73
N VAL A 247 1.35 -0.77 27.31
CA VAL A 247 1.81 -0.92 28.68
C VAL A 247 0.63 -0.48 29.56
N PRO A 248 -0.05 -1.38 30.28
CA PRO A 248 -0.97 -0.95 31.32
C PRO A 248 -0.14 -0.16 32.34
N CYS A 249 -0.45 1.13 32.47
CA CYS A 249 0.02 1.94 33.58
C CYS A 249 -0.47 1.30 34.89
N TYR A 250 0.37 0.49 35.53
CA TYR A 250 0.19 0.17 36.94
C TYR A 250 0.62 1.40 37.74
N GLY A 251 -0.30 2.35 37.84
CA GLY A 251 -0.24 3.41 38.83
C GLY A 251 -0.44 2.84 40.22
N GLY A 252 0.59 2.97 41.05
CA GLY A 252 0.57 3.22 42.49
C GLY A 252 -0.35 2.38 43.39
N LYS A 253 0.26 1.67 44.35
CA LYS A 253 0.34 2.08 45.77
C LYS A 253 0.92 0.96 46.62
N SER A 254 1.97 1.27 47.38
CA SER A 254 2.19 0.90 48.79
C SER A 254 3.28 1.81 49.33
#